data_AF-A0A0F3P8Q2-F1
#
_entry.id   AF-A0A0F3P8Q2-F1
#
_cell.length_a   1.000
_cell.length_b   1.000
_cell.length_c   1.000
_cell.angle_alpha   90.00
_cell.angle_beta   90.00
_cell.angle_gamma   90.00
#
_symmetry.space_group_name_H-M   'P 1'
#
loop_
_entity.id
_entity.type
_entity.pdbx_description
1 polymer ?
#
loop_
_entity_poly.entity_id
_entity_poly.type
_entity_poly.pdbx_seq_one_letter_code
_entity_poly.pdbx_strand_id
1 'polypeptide(L)'
;MRHGDAKHNINDFARPLSELGRQVVTNAAYFLNKFNIEKVLCSPSARTLETLNIVKTVSSISINDNNIDIIDKMYQSNVENIIDVIQQQPDDIQSLLIIGHNPYLYEFYRLTVAQQKKNNFKLVPACVIVIQYANVTSWASSLLGLGTIYDIFMPNY
;
A
#
# COMPACT_ATOMS: atom_id res chain seq x y z
N MET A 1 -1.54 -0.31 -0.97
CA MET A 1 -1.57 0.22 -2.34
C MET A 1 -0.39 -0.32 -3.14
N ARG A 2 -0.65 -0.95 -4.29
CA ARG A 2 0.42 -1.26 -5.25
C ARG A 2 0.80 0.04 -5.98
N HIS A 3 2.09 0.26 -6.23
CA HIS A 3 2.53 1.39 -7.06
C HIS A 3 1.82 1.46 -8.43
N GLY A 4 1.77 2.65 -9.02
CA GLY A 4 1.22 2.85 -10.37
C GLY A 4 2.01 2.14 -11.47
N ASP A 5 1.46 2.12 -12.69
CA ASP A 5 2.15 1.56 -13.85
C ASP A 5 3.48 2.31 -14.11
N ALA A 6 4.53 1.60 -14.50
CA ALA A 6 5.89 2.13 -14.56
C ALA A 6 6.54 1.88 -15.92
N LYS A 7 7.41 2.79 -16.35
CA LYS A 7 8.11 2.67 -17.64
C LYS A 7 8.95 1.40 -17.70
N HIS A 8 9.10 0.85 -18.89
CA HIS A 8 9.95 -0.32 -19.18
C HIS A 8 11.33 0.11 -19.69
N ASN A 9 12.27 -0.85 -19.78
CA ASN A 9 13.63 -0.67 -20.33
C ASN A 9 14.51 0.35 -19.59
N ILE A 10 14.24 0.59 -18.31
CA ILE A 10 15.08 1.36 -17.38
C ILE A 10 15.45 0.42 -16.23
N ASN A 11 16.56 0.68 -15.53
CA ASN A 11 16.94 -0.04 -14.31
C ASN A 11 15.72 -0.16 -13.37
N ASP A 12 15.43 -1.38 -12.88
CA ASP A 12 14.18 -1.65 -12.16
C ASP A 12 13.89 -0.66 -11.03
N PHE A 13 14.89 -0.37 -10.19
CA PHE A 13 14.74 0.52 -9.05
C PHE A 13 14.42 1.97 -9.46
N ALA A 14 15.05 2.43 -10.55
CA ALA A 14 14.94 3.79 -11.05
C ALA A 14 13.77 4.02 -12.03
N ARG A 15 12.97 2.98 -12.36
CA ARG A 15 11.82 3.12 -13.26
C ARG A 15 10.79 4.09 -12.68
N PRO A 16 10.52 5.24 -13.35
CA PRO A 16 9.47 6.16 -12.95
C PRO A 16 8.10 5.62 -13.38
N LEU A 17 7.01 6.25 -12.91
CA LEU A 17 5.68 5.92 -13.41
C LEU A 17 5.57 6.26 -14.91
N SER A 18 4.78 5.46 -15.62
CA SER A 18 4.32 5.81 -16.97
C SER A 18 3.31 6.96 -16.89
N GLU A 19 2.96 7.56 -18.03
CA GLU A 19 1.93 8.61 -18.07
C GLU A 19 0.57 8.08 -17.58
N LEU A 20 0.19 6.89 -18.08
CA LEU A 20 -1.00 6.17 -17.61
C LEU A 20 -0.91 5.87 -16.10
N GLY A 21 0.26 5.45 -15.62
CA GLY A 21 0.51 5.19 -14.20
C GLY A 21 0.23 6.41 -13.33
N ARG A 22 0.69 7.60 -13.74
CA ARG A 22 0.41 8.86 -13.02
C ARG A 22 -1.09 9.15 -12.96
N GLN A 23 -1.79 9.04 -14.09
CA GLN A 23 -3.24 9.28 -14.16
C GLN A 23 -4.03 8.36 -13.23
N VAL A 24 -3.71 7.06 -13.23
CA VAL A 24 -4.43 6.11 -12.38
C VAL A 24 -4.09 6.29 -10.90
N VAL A 25 -2.84 6.60 -10.56
CA VAL A 25 -2.48 6.92 -9.18
C VAL A 25 -3.23 8.15 -8.69
N THR A 26 -3.45 9.18 -9.52
CA THR A 26 -4.27 10.34 -9.17
C THR A 26 -5.69 9.93 -8.80
N ASN A 27 -6.31 9.01 -9.55
CA ASN A 27 -7.65 8.49 -9.22
C ASN A 27 -7.65 7.69 -7.90
N ALA A 28 -6.62 6.87 -7.67
CA ALA A 28 -6.43 6.16 -6.41
C ALA A 28 -6.23 7.14 -5.24
N ALA A 29 -5.53 8.25 -5.45
CA ALA A 29 -5.33 9.29 -4.45
C ALA A 29 -6.66 9.96 -4.04
N TYR A 30 -7.54 10.25 -5.00
CA TYR A 30 -8.89 10.74 -4.69
C TYR A 30 -9.72 9.72 -3.91
N PHE A 31 -9.61 8.43 -4.24
CA PHE A 31 -10.26 7.38 -3.47
C PHE A 31 -9.78 7.36 -2.00
N LEU A 32 -8.49 7.60 -1.78
CA LEU A 32 -7.90 7.62 -0.44
C LEU A 32 -8.46 8.75 0.45
N ASN A 33 -9.04 9.82 -0.10
CA ASN A 33 -9.63 10.93 0.68
C ASN A 33 -10.77 10.49 1.63
N LYS A 34 -11.34 9.30 1.42
CA LYS A 34 -12.36 8.73 2.31
C LYS A 34 -11.79 8.26 3.66
N PHE A 35 -10.47 8.14 3.79
CA PHE A 35 -9.81 7.51 4.91
C PHE A 35 -8.87 8.50 5.62
N ASN A 36 -8.86 8.44 6.95
CA ASN A 36 -7.81 9.08 7.74
C ASN A 36 -6.57 8.18 7.69
N ILE A 37 -5.47 8.66 7.08
CA ILE A 37 -4.20 7.94 7.02
C ILE A 37 -3.22 8.63 7.95
N GLU A 38 -2.81 7.93 9.01
CA GLU A 38 -1.97 8.50 10.04
C GLU A 38 -0.48 8.32 9.76
N LYS A 39 -0.11 7.21 9.10
CA LYS A 39 1.28 6.90 8.74
C LYS A 39 1.39 6.22 7.38
N VAL A 40 2.47 6.50 6.66
CA VAL A 40 2.80 5.88 5.38
C VAL A 40 4.09 5.06 5.49
N LEU A 41 4.05 3.86 4.93
CA LEU A 41 5.20 2.95 4.81
C LEU A 41 5.44 2.71 3.31
N CYS A 42 6.57 3.19 2.79
CA CYS A 42 6.81 3.22 1.35
C CYS A 42 8.13 2.54 0.98
N SER A 43 8.11 1.72 -0.07
CA SER A 43 9.35 1.23 -0.69
C SER A 43 10.15 2.40 -1.31
N PRO A 44 11.50 2.34 -1.32
CA PRO A 44 12.36 3.40 -1.85
C PRO A 44 12.42 3.49 -3.38
N SER A 45 11.77 2.59 -4.13
CA SER A 45 11.86 2.61 -5.60
C SER A 45 11.27 3.90 -6.20
N ALA A 46 11.77 4.35 -7.35
CA ALA A 46 11.32 5.58 -7.98
C ALA A 46 9.79 5.60 -8.20
N ARG A 47 9.21 4.50 -8.69
CA ARG A 47 7.75 4.36 -8.90
C ARG A 47 6.92 4.42 -7.62
N THR A 48 7.43 3.92 -6.48
CA THR A 48 6.70 3.97 -5.19
C THR A 48 6.79 5.36 -4.57
N LEU A 49 7.97 5.98 -4.61
CA LEU A 49 8.15 7.37 -4.18
C LEU A 49 7.33 8.35 -5.01
N GLU A 50 7.28 8.14 -6.32
CA GLU A 50 6.45 8.96 -7.20
C GLU A 50 4.95 8.74 -6.95
N THR A 51 4.53 7.49 -6.68
CA THR A 51 3.16 7.17 -6.26
C THR A 51 2.80 7.93 -4.98
N LEU A 52 3.68 7.88 -3.97
CA LEU A 52 3.52 8.61 -2.72
C LEU A 52 3.40 10.12 -2.95
N ASN A 53 4.27 10.69 -3.78
CA ASN A 53 4.26 12.12 -4.06
C ASN A 53 2.92 12.57 -4.67
N ILE A 54 2.37 11.79 -5.60
CA ILE A 54 1.04 12.07 -6.17
C ILE A 54 -0.03 11.98 -5.09
N VAL A 55 -0.01 10.94 -4.25
CA VAL A 55 -0.96 10.81 -3.13
C VAL A 55 -0.90 12.04 -2.21
N LYS A 56 0.29 12.47 -1.78
CA LYS A 56 0.46 13.66 -0.93
C LYS A 56 -0.05 14.95 -1.57
N THR A 57 0.13 15.09 -2.89
CA THR A 57 -0.17 16.33 -3.61
C THR A 57 -1.65 16.44 -3.97
N VAL A 58 -2.28 15.33 -4.34
CA VAL A 58 -3.63 15.29 -4.90
C VAL A 58 -4.68 15.01 -3.83
N SER A 59 -4.34 14.17 -2.84
CA SER A 59 -5.26 13.85 -1.77
C SER A 59 -5.35 15.03 -0.79
N SER A 60 -6.49 15.18 -0.13
CA SER A 60 -6.67 16.15 0.96
C SER A 60 -6.08 15.64 2.28
N ILE A 61 -5.32 14.54 2.23
CA ILE A 61 -4.75 13.87 3.38
C ILE A 61 -3.49 14.62 3.80
N SER A 62 -3.56 15.27 4.96
CA SER A 62 -2.42 15.97 5.56
C SER A 62 -1.57 15.00 6.37
N ILE A 63 -0.69 14.24 5.70
CA ILE A 63 0.31 13.40 6.38
C ILE A 63 1.55 14.25 6.67
N ASN A 64 1.94 14.32 7.95
CA ASN A 64 3.21 14.92 8.35
C ASN A 64 4.37 14.09 7.78
N ASP A 65 5.42 14.75 7.28
CA ASP A 65 6.61 14.07 6.78
C ASP A 65 7.27 13.16 7.83
N ASN A 66 7.15 13.49 9.12
CA ASN A 66 7.61 12.63 10.23
C ASN A 66 6.84 11.30 10.34
N ASN A 67 5.67 11.19 9.70
CA ASN A 67 4.86 9.97 9.64
C ASN A 67 5.00 9.26 8.28
N ILE A 68 6.09 9.51 7.56
CA ILE A 68 6.39 8.83 6.30
C ILE A 68 7.73 8.10 6.46
N ASP A 69 7.66 6.77 6.49
CA ASP A 69 8.86 5.95 6.52
C ASP A 69 9.14 5.39 5.12
N ILE A 70 10.35 5.67 4.63
CA ILE A 70 10.90 5.00 3.45
C ILE A 70 11.70 3.80 3.91
N ILE A 71 11.28 2.60 3.47
CA ILE A 71 11.73 1.35 4.07
C ILE A 71 12.39 0.46 3.02
N ASP A 72 13.72 0.36 3.09
CA ASP A 72 14.51 -0.42 2.13
C ASP A 72 14.09 -1.87 2.04
N LYS A 73 13.77 -2.51 3.18
CA LYS A 73 13.30 -3.91 3.21
C LYS A 73 11.98 -4.15 2.48
N MET A 74 11.27 -3.09 2.06
CA MET A 74 10.07 -3.20 1.20
C MET A 74 10.39 -3.25 -0.31
N TYR A 75 11.63 -2.95 -0.72
CA TYR A 75 12.13 -3.21 -2.08
C TYR A 75 12.77 -4.60 -2.15
N GLN A 76 12.47 -5.38 -3.21
CA GLN A 76 12.91 -6.80 -3.31
C GLN A 76 12.62 -7.60 -2.04
N SER A 77 11.43 -7.35 -1.47
CA SER A 77 11.01 -7.84 -0.16
C SER A 77 10.61 -9.32 -0.17
N ASN A 78 10.02 -9.77 0.92
CA ASN A 78 9.16 -10.95 0.99
C ASN A 78 7.91 -10.57 1.83
N VAL A 79 6.96 -11.48 1.99
CA VAL A 79 5.75 -11.17 2.76
C VAL A 79 6.07 -11.00 4.26
N GLU A 80 7.06 -11.73 4.77
CA GLU A 80 7.53 -11.66 6.15
C GLU A 80 8.06 -10.26 6.48
N ASN A 81 8.86 -9.67 5.60
CA ASN A 81 9.36 -8.30 5.76
C ASN A 81 8.23 -7.28 5.85
N ILE A 82 7.14 -7.44 5.08
CA ILE A 82 5.97 -6.55 5.16
C ILE A 82 5.29 -6.71 6.53
N ILE A 83 5.10 -7.94 6.99
CA ILE A 83 4.54 -8.22 8.31
C ILE A 83 5.44 -7.58 9.39
N ASP A 84 6.75 -7.79 9.32
CA ASP A 84 7.72 -7.23 10.27
C ASP A 84 7.71 -5.70 10.27
N VAL A 85 7.56 -5.03 9.13
CA VAL A 85 7.38 -3.57 9.10
C VAL A 85 6.14 -3.19 9.91
N ILE A 86 5.00 -3.83 9.62
CA ILE A 86 3.72 -3.47 10.21
C ILE A 86 3.75 -3.73 11.72
N GLN A 87 4.29 -4.88 12.14
CA GLN A 87 4.35 -5.29 13.55
C GLN A 87 5.28 -4.42 14.41
N GLN A 88 6.15 -3.62 13.78
CA GLN A 88 7.03 -2.66 14.47
C GLN A 88 6.39 -1.27 14.63
N GLN A 89 5.18 -1.05 14.11
CA GLN A 89 4.51 0.24 14.23
C GLN A 89 3.94 0.45 15.64
N PRO A 90 3.94 1.71 16.14
CA PRO A 90 3.40 2.00 17.45
C PRO A 90 1.86 1.91 17.44
N ASP A 91 1.28 1.44 18.54
CA ASP A 91 -0.14 1.14 18.66
C ASP A 91 -1.05 2.39 18.76
N ASP A 92 -0.44 3.57 18.92
CA ASP A 92 -1.14 4.86 18.84
C ASP A 92 -1.48 5.28 17.40
N ILE A 93 -0.84 4.66 16.40
CA ILE A 93 -1.18 4.80 14.99
C ILE A 93 -2.26 3.79 14.62
N GLN A 94 -3.45 4.27 14.28
CA GLN A 94 -4.61 3.42 13.98
C GLN A 94 -4.74 3.06 12.50
N SER A 95 -4.07 3.80 11.61
CA SER A 95 -4.16 3.57 10.17
C SER A 95 -2.83 3.73 9.43
N LEU A 96 -2.50 2.70 8.65
CA LEU A 96 -1.29 2.64 7.85
C LEU A 96 -1.64 2.61 6.35
N LEU A 97 -0.96 3.45 5.56
CA LEU A 97 -0.89 3.30 4.11
C LEU A 97 0.43 2.65 3.72
N ILE A 98 0.35 1.47 3.13
CA ILE A 98 1.52 0.76 2.60
C ILE A 98 1.59 0.96 1.09
N ILE A 99 2.69 1.52 0.59
CA ILE A 99 2.95 1.70 -0.85
C ILE A 99 4.13 0.80 -1.25
N GLY A 100 3.83 -0.22 -2.05
CA GLY A 100 4.82 -1.27 -2.35
C GLY A 100 4.54 -2.05 -3.62
N HIS A 101 5.05 -3.28 -3.65
CA HIS A 101 5.14 -4.11 -4.84
C HIS A 101 4.39 -5.43 -4.69
N ASN A 102 3.95 -5.97 -5.83
CA ASN A 102 3.62 -7.39 -5.93
C ASN A 102 4.90 -8.21 -6.16
N PRO A 103 4.92 -9.50 -5.78
CA PRO A 103 3.78 -10.29 -5.28
C PRO A 103 3.45 -10.05 -3.80
N TYR A 104 4.37 -9.48 -3.02
CA TYR A 104 4.31 -9.51 -1.56
C TYR A 104 3.14 -8.73 -0.94
N LEU A 105 2.68 -7.63 -1.56
CA LEU A 105 1.44 -6.99 -1.12
C LEU A 105 0.21 -7.89 -1.29
N TYR A 106 0.18 -8.65 -2.39
CA TYR A 106 -0.90 -9.61 -2.65
C TYR A 106 -0.82 -10.80 -1.69
N GLU A 107 0.39 -11.30 -1.41
CA GLU A 107 0.60 -12.35 -0.43
C GLU A 107 0.23 -11.91 0.99
N PHE A 108 0.61 -10.69 1.38
CA PHE A 108 0.21 -10.10 2.66
C PHE A 108 -1.31 -10.06 2.79
N TYR A 109 -1.98 -9.45 1.81
CA TYR A 109 -3.44 -9.48 1.70
C TYR A 109 -3.96 -10.93 1.83
N ARG A 110 -3.29 -11.87 1.16
CA ARG A 110 -3.70 -13.27 1.14
C ARG A 110 -3.54 -14.04 2.47
N LEU A 111 -2.70 -13.54 3.35
CA LEU A 111 -2.46 -14.15 4.65
C LEU A 111 -3.33 -13.51 5.74
N THR A 112 -3.61 -12.20 5.64
CA THR A 112 -4.26 -11.47 6.72
C THR A 112 -5.78 -11.42 6.60
N VAL A 113 -6.36 -11.49 5.41
CA VAL A 113 -7.82 -11.36 5.24
C VAL A 113 -8.54 -12.70 5.43
N ALA A 114 -9.60 -12.71 6.24
CA ALA A 114 -10.47 -13.87 6.44
C ALA A 114 -11.23 -14.27 5.15
N GLN A 115 -11.49 -15.57 4.97
CA GLN A 115 -12.42 -16.10 3.94
C GLN A 115 -12.14 -15.71 2.48
N GLN A 116 -10.87 -15.72 2.08
CA GLN A 116 -10.42 -15.27 0.76
C GLN A 116 -10.93 -16.04 -0.46
N LYS A 117 -11.53 -17.20 -0.23
CA LYS A 117 -11.77 -18.26 -1.24
C LYS A 117 -12.67 -17.84 -2.42
N LYS A 118 -13.19 -16.61 -2.47
CA LYS A 118 -14.05 -16.10 -3.55
C LYS A 118 -13.48 -14.93 -4.36
N ASN A 119 -12.34 -14.35 -3.97
CA ASN A 119 -11.84 -13.11 -4.59
C ASN A 119 -10.55 -13.34 -5.41
N ASN A 120 -10.72 -13.85 -6.65
CA ASN A 120 -9.62 -14.05 -7.62
C ASN A 120 -9.28 -12.77 -8.40
N PHE A 121 -9.08 -11.64 -7.73
CA PHE A 121 -8.63 -10.43 -8.41
C PHE A 121 -7.11 -10.30 -8.39
N LYS A 122 -6.56 -9.70 -9.45
CA LYS A 122 -5.15 -9.32 -9.51
C LYS A 122 -5.02 -7.91 -8.94
N LEU A 123 -4.05 -7.72 -8.03
CA LEU A 123 -3.61 -6.40 -7.62
C LEU A 123 -2.90 -5.71 -8.79
N VAL A 124 -3.64 -5.12 -9.72
CA VAL A 124 -3.09 -4.34 -10.85
C VAL A 124 -2.40 -3.06 -10.35
N PRO A 125 -1.54 -2.40 -11.14
CA PRO A 125 -0.87 -1.17 -10.71
C PRO A 125 -1.87 -0.13 -10.19
N ALA A 126 -1.49 0.65 -9.16
CA ALA A 126 -2.33 1.63 -8.46
C ALA A 126 -3.54 1.08 -7.68
N CYS A 127 -3.77 -0.24 -7.66
CA CYS A 127 -4.84 -0.82 -6.85
C CYS A 127 -4.63 -0.56 -5.34
N VAL A 128 -5.72 -0.21 -4.64
CA VAL A 128 -5.78 -0.04 -3.19
C VAL A 128 -6.76 -1.07 -2.63
N ILE A 129 -6.32 -1.86 -1.66
CA ILE A 129 -7.21 -2.65 -0.80
C ILE A 129 -7.18 -2.00 0.58
N VAL A 130 -8.35 -1.75 1.15
CA VAL A 130 -8.51 -1.28 2.52
C VAL A 130 -8.91 -2.48 3.37
N ILE A 131 -8.09 -2.80 4.37
CA ILE A 131 -8.30 -3.93 5.27
C ILE A 131 -8.56 -3.37 6.67
N GLN A 132 -9.62 -3.83 7.31
CA GLN A 132 -9.95 -3.46 8.68
C GLN A 132 -9.69 -4.64 9.63
N TYR A 133 -9.17 -4.34 10.83
CA TYR A 133 -8.93 -5.31 11.89
C TYR A 133 -9.70 -4.90 13.15
N ALA A 134 -10.92 -5.41 13.34
CA ALA A 134 -11.83 -4.93 14.39
C ALA A 134 -11.42 -5.35 15.82
N ASN A 135 -10.69 -6.46 15.98
CA ASN A 135 -10.33 -7.04 17.27
C ASN A 135 -8.81 -7.14 17.47
N VAL A 136 -8.05 -6.23 16.84
CA VAL A 136 -6.60 -6.13 17.00
C VAL A 136 -6.28 -4.82 17.70
N THR A 137 -5.67 -4.91 18.88
CA THR A 137 -5.31 -3.73 19.70
C THR A 137 -3.84 -3.39 19.63
N SER A 138 -3.03 -4.20 18.97
CA SER A 138 -1.60 -3.97 18.80
C SER A 138 -1.11 -4.46 17.45
N TRP A 139 -0.31 -3.64 16.77
CA TRP A 139 0.30 -4.03 15.50
C TRP A 139 1.22 -5.23 15.65
N ALA A 140 1.87 -5.41 16.80
CA ALA A 140 2.73 -6.55 17.09
C ALA A 140 1.97 -7.89 17.14
N SER A 141 0.64 -7.87 17.22
CA SER A 141 -0.18 -9.08 17.19
C SER A 141 -0.13 -9.78 15.83
N SER A 142 -0.45 -11.08 15.82
CA SER A 142 -0.67 -11.77 14.55
C SER A 142 -1.91 -11.22 13.84
N LEU A 143 -1.76 -10.81 12.59
CA LEU A 143 -2.84 -10.31 11.73
C LEU A 143 -3.47 -11.41 10.85
N LEU A 144 -2.96 -12.64 10.94
CA LEU A 144 -3.29 -13.74 10.04
C LEU A 144 -4.78 -14.12 10.14
N GLY A 145 -5.48 -14.04 9.01
CA GLY A 145 -6.90 -14.36 8.91
C GLY A 145 -7.85 -13.49 9.74
N LEU A 146 -7.40 -12.35 10.28
CA LEU A 146 -8.21 -11.46 11.11
C LEU A 146 -8.80 -10.26 10.35
N GLY A 147 -8.22 -9.92 9.21
CA GLY A 147 -8.62 -8.77 8.40
C GLY A 147 -9.92 -9.01 7.64
N THR A 148 -10.70 -7.96 7.48
CA THR A 148 -11.84 -7.91 6.57
C THR A 148 -11.61 -6.84 5.50
N ILE A 149 -12.03 -7.12 4.27
CA ILE A 149 -11.97 -6.11 3.21
C ILE A 149 -13.05 -5.07 3.49
N TYR A 150 -12.65 -3.82 3.71
CA TYR A 150 -13.55 -2.70 3.93
C TYR A 150 -13.96 -2.04 2.61
N ASP A 151 -12.99 -1.72 1.75
CA ASP A 151 -13.21 -1.12 0.44
C ASP A 151 -12.04 -1.47 -0.50
N ILE A 152 -12.25 -1.36 -1.82
CA ILE A 152 -11.21 -1.60 -2.83
C ILE A 152 -11.32 -0.53 -3.92
N PHE A 153 -10.18 0.08 -4.25
CA PHE A 153 -10.01 0.79 -5.51
C PHE A 153 -9.37 -0.15 -6.54
N MET A 154 -10.15 -0.53 -7.54
CA MET A 154 -9.67 -1.22 -8.73
C MET A 154 -9.64 -0.22 -9.89
N PRO A 155 -8.47 0.05 -10.49
CA PRO A 155 -8.41 0.76 -11.75
C PRO A 155 -9.26 0.08 -12.83
N ASN A 156 -10.08 0.86 -13.51
CA ASN A 156 -10.75 0.45 -14.73
C ASN A 156 -9.91 0.95 -15.90
N TYR A 157 -9.45 0.03 -16.75
CA TYR A 157 -8.75 0.32 -18.00
C TYR A 157 -9.61 -0.15 -19.17
#